data_AF-A0A7K2F0G7-F1
#
_entry.id   AF-A0A7K2F0G7-F1
#
_cell.length_a   1.000
_cell.length_b   1.000
_cell.length_c   1.000
_cell.angle_alpha   90.00
_cell.angle_beta   90.00
_cell.angle_gamma   90.00
#
_symmetry.space_group_name_H-M   'P 1'
#
loop_
_entity.id
_entity.type
_entity.pdbx_description
1 polymer ?
#
loop_
_entity_poly.entity_id
_entity_poly.type
_entity_poly.pdbx_seq_one_letter_code
_entity_poly.pdbx_strand_id
1 'polypeptide(L)'
;MSADLSPARARALSHVASLSTGPPLDPSLRVTLNFHPDRVSGGLTVLERLARDGVYVSQFVTGTSNGGLTAHPGGDRWRWESRIFGGAYDGASAHERPVYGALDFRRSPYGAAPRFGSAHFRLSAEALPHATFCYPDSFLEPTDFGVAAAGHRLLALSEADARDALDDYIEAQVHGPVRLDRHVEALVLDPCFQGTEVEKAAGALPCPVEWHGGFRLSTEELRRHPDYRGPEYVELGAALAVDGYLDARTIGEAALTGRHDPQDLKRVWHCLARFGR
;
A
#
# COMPACT_ATOMS: atom_id res chain seq x y z
N MET A 1 -6.29 -25.38 -11.69
CA MET A 1 -4.99 -25.68 -12.32
C MET A 1 -4.18 -24.40 -12.27
N SER A 2 -3.08 -24.38 -11.51
CA SER A 2 -2.22 -23.21 -11.33
C SER A 2 -1.80 -22.67 -12.69
N ALA A 3 -2.10 -21.41 -12.98
CA ALA A 3 -1.34 -20.70 -13.99
C ALA A 3 0.15 -20.77 -13.57
N ASP A 4 1.05 -21.08 -14.51
CA ASP A 4 2.47 -21.31 -14.23
C ASP A 4 3.07 -20.14 -13.43
N LEU A 5 3.31 -20.36 -12.14
CA LEU A 5 4.14 -19.47 -11.35
C LEU A 5 5.56 -19.57 -11.90
N SER A 6 6.21 -18.43 -12.17
CA SER A 6 7.60 -18.47 -12.61
C SER A 6 8.46 -19.16 -11.54
N PRO A 7 9.59 -19.81 -11.92
CA PRO A 7 10.45 -20.49 -10.96
C PRO A 7 10.88 -19.60 -9.78
N ALA A 8 11.08 -18.30 -10.01
CA ALA A 8 11.39 -17.34 -8.95
C ALA A 8 10.24 -17.20 -7.94
N ARG A 9 8.99 -17.07 -8.41
CA ARG A 9 7.80 -16.94 -7.56
C ARG A 9 7.56 -18.21 -6.74
N ALA A 10 7.66 -19.37 -7.37
CA ALA A 10 7.51 -20.65 -6.68
C ALA A 10 8.57 -20.85 -5.59
N ARG A 11 9.84 -20.48 -5.85
CA ARG A 11 10.90 -20.51 -4.84
C ARG A 11 10.63 -19.55 -3.69
N ALA A 12 10.21 -18.32 -3.97
CA ALA A 12 9.91 -17.33 -2.93
C ALA A 12 8.78 -17.81 -2.00
N LEU A 13 7.66 -18.28 -2.57
CA LEU A 13 6.53 -18.82 -1.80
C LEU A 13 6.93 -20.03 -0.96
N SER A 14 7.68 -20.97 -1.55
CA SER A 14 8.17 -22.16 -0.83
C SER A 14 9.13 -21.79 0.30
N HIS A 15 10.04 -20.84 0.06
CA HIS A 15 10.97 -20.38 1.07
C HIS A 15 10.23 -19.76 2.26
N VAL A 16 9.32 -18.82 2.03
CA VAL A 16 8.55 -18.20 3.12
C VAL A 16 7.64 -19.21 3.82
N ALA A 17 7.02 -20.14 3.08
CA ALA A 17 6.24 -21.22 3.67
C ALA A 17 7.06 -22.08 4.66
N SER A 18 8.35 -22.30 4.39
CA SER A 18 9.25 -23.03 5.29
C SER A 18 9.56 -22.29 6.59
N LEU A 19 9.40 -20.96 6.61
CA LEU A 19 9.56 -20.11 7.79
C LEU A 19 8.24 -19.88 8.54
N SER A 20 7.13 -20.23 7.90
CA SER A 20 5.79 -19.91 8.35
C SER A 20 5.25 -20.94 9.34
N THR A 21 4.46 -20.49 10.32
CA THR A 21 3.86 -21.36 11.34
C THR A 21 2.43 -20.98 11.66
N GLY A 22 1.72 -21.91 12.29
CA GLY A 22 0.34 -21.73 12.74
C GLY A 22 -0.71 -22.12 11.69
N PRO A 23 -2.00 -21.96 12.03
CA PRO A 23 -3.11 -22.32 11.15
C PRO A 23 -3.15 -21.51 9.84
N PRO A 24 -3.91 -22.00 8.84
CA PRO A 24 -4.25 -21.23 7.65
C PRO A 24 -4.95 -19.91 7.99
N LEU A 25 -4.79 -18.92 7.11
CA LEU A 25 -5.59 -17.69 7.15
C LEU A 25 -7.03 -17.99 6.72
N ASP A 26 -7.97 -17.18 7.21
CA ASP A 26 -9.36 -17.21 6.72
C ASP A 26 -9.36 -16.83 5.21
N PRO A 27 -9.87 -17.71 4.32
CA PRO A 27 -9.91 -17.45 2.88
C PRO A 27 -10.84 -16.30 2.48
N SER A 28 -11.67 -15.80 3.41
CA SER A 28 -12.49 -14.60 3.21
C SER A 28 -11.70 -13.30 3.31
N LEU A 29 -10.49 -13.32 3.87
CA LEU A 29 -9.63 -12.15 3.96
C LEU A 29 -9.17 -11.69 2.57
N ARG A 30 -8.91 -10.38 2.45
CA ARG A 30 -8.42 -9.75 1.23
C ARG A 30 -7.09 -9.08 1.44
N VAL A 31 -6.31 -8.99 0.37
CA VAL A 31 -5.14 -8.12 0.31
C VAL A 31 -5.57 -6.81 -0.33
N THR A 32 -5.11 -5.69 0.23
CA THR A 32 -5.34 -4.36 -0.35
C THR A 32 -4.04 -3.71 -0.77
N LEU A 33 -4.07 -3.00 -1.89
CA LEU A 33 -2.96 -2.20 -2.39
C LEU A 33 -3.31 -0.72 -2.21
N ASN A 34 -2.80 -0.08 -1.17
CA ASN A 34 -3.02 1.34 -0.88
C ASN A 34 -2.10 2.24 -1.71
N PHE A 35 -2.64 3.28 -2.32
CA PHE A 35 -1.90 4.26 -3.12
C PHE A 35 -2.60 5.62 -3.16
N HIS A 36 -1.87 6.65 -3.62
CA HIS A 36 -2.46 7.96 -3.91
C HIS A 36 -2.76 8.03 -5.41
N PRO A 37 -4.04 8.12 -5.83
CA PRO A 37 -4.44 7.98 -7.22
C PRO A 37 -4.02 9.18 -8.09
N ASP A 38 -3.82 10.33 -7.47
CA ASP A 38 -3.59 11.64 -8.05
C ASP A 38 -2.10 12.02 -8.21
N ARG A 39 -1.18 11.21 -7.66
CA ARG A 39 0.26 11.48 -7.80
C ARG A 39 0.69 11.33 -9.25
N VAL A 40 1.51 12.26 -9.74
CA VAL A 40 1.97 12.28 -11.13
C VAL A 40 3.37 11.68 -11.26
N SER A 41 3.55 10.81 -12.26
CA SER A 41 4.85 10.31 -12.69
C SER A 41 4.87 10.12 -14.21
N GLY A 42 5.88 10.73 -14.86
CA GLY A 42 6.01 10.69 -16.31
C GLY A 42 4.82 11.32 -17.04
N GLY A 43 4.28 12.43 -16.51
CA GLY A 43 3.21 13.22 -17.12
C GLY A 43 1.79 12.66 -16.96
N LEU A 44 1.62 11.52 -16.31
CA LEU A 44 0.33 10.91 -16.00
C LEU A 44 0.18 10.73 -14.50
N THR A 45 -1.04 10.85 -13.99
CA THR A 45 -1.40 10.40 -12.64
C THR A 45 -1.22 8.88 -12.54
N VAL A 46 -1.06 8.39 -11.30
CA VAL A 46 -1.01 6.95 -11.01
C VAL A 46 -2.24 6.25 -11.59
N LEU A 47 -3.42 6.83 -11.41
CA LEU A 47 -4.66 6.20 -11.88
C LEU A 47 -4.80 6.21 -13.41
N GLU A 48 -4.41 7.28 -14.10
CA GLU A 48 -4.38 7.30 -15.57
C GLU A 48 -3.41 6.26 -16.14
N ARG A 49 -2.24 6.11 -15.51
CA ARG A 49 -1.27 5.08 -15.90
C ARG A 49 -1.85 3.68 -15.71
N LEU A 50 -2.53 3.43 -14.60
CA LEU A 50 -3.18 2.15 -14.33
C LEU A 50 -4.31 1.85 -15.33
N ALA A 51 -5.12 2.86 -15.69
CA ALA A 51 -6.14 2.74 -16.71
C ALA A 51 -5.54 2.37 -18.08
N ARG A 52 -4.38 2.95 -18.42
CA ARG A 52 -3.68 2.68 -19.68
C ARG A 52 -3.01 1.31 -19.72
N ASP A 53 -2.30 0.97 -18.65
CA ASP A 53 -1.41 -0.21 -18.62
C ASP A 53 -2.15 -1.48 -18.18
N GLY A 54 -3.27 -1.36 -17.46
CA GLY A 54 -4.13 -2.48 -17.02
C GLY A 54 -3.49 -3.42 -15.99
N VAL A 55 -2.28 -3.10 -15.51
CA VAL A 55 -1.51 -3.92 -14.57
C VAL A 55 -0.89 -3.06 -13.48
N TYR A 56 -1.00 -3.53 -12.24
CA TYR A 56 -0.28 -2.95 -11.10
C TYR A 56 1.05 -3.67 -10.95
N VAL A 57 2.14 -2.90 -10.95
CA VAL A 57 3.52 -3.40 -10.96
C VAL A 57 4.34 -2.84 -9.82
N SER A 58 5.42 -3.54 -9.47
CA SER A 58 6.30 -3.16 -8.38
C SER A 58 7.10 -1.89 -8.69
N GLN A 59 7.68 -1.30 -7.65
CA GLN A 59 8.58 -0.15 -7.74
C GLN A 59 9.79 -0.40 -8.66
N PHE A 60 10.24 -1.66 -8.82
CA PHE A 60 11.33 -1.99 -9.74
C PHE A 60 10.96 -1.72 -11.21
N VAL A 61 9.67 -1.66 -11.53
CA VAL A 61 9.16 -1.33 -12.87
C VAL A 61 8.83 0.15 -12.96
N THR A 62 8.16 0.71 -11.96
CA THR A 62 7.64 2.08 -12.03
C THR A 62 8.67 3.15 -11.67
N GLY A 63 9.67 2.82 -10.86
CA GLY A 63 10.57 3.81 -10.25
C GLY A 63 9.86 4.75 -9.27
N THR A 64 8.62 4.45 -8.86
CA THR A 64 7.81 5.29 -7.95
C THR A 64 7.46 4.56 -6.66
N SER A 65 7.31 5.30 -5.55
CA SER A 65 6.96 4.73 -4.25
C SER A 65 6.39 5.78 -3.31
N ASN A 66 5.53 5.34 -2.38
CA ASN A 66 5.12 6.11 -1.19
C ASN A 66 6.04 5.81 0.02
N GLY A 67 7.02 4.92 -0.16
CA GLY A 67 8.13 4.60 0.76
C GLY A 67 9.44 5.27 0.34
N GLY A 68 10.56 4.55 0.49
CA GLY A 68 11.87 4.97 -0.04
C GLY A 68 12.13 4.46 -1.47
N LEU A 69 12.96 5.18 -2.24
CA LEU A 69 13.36 4.82 -3.62
C LEU A 69 14.61 3.93 -3.66
N THR A 70 14.55 2.75 -3.06
CA THR A 70 15.72 1.86 -2.88
C THR A 70 15.63 0.54 -3.68
N ALA A 71 14.73 0.50 -4.67
CA ALA A 71 14.44 -0.67 -5.52
C ALA A 71 15.43 -0.82 -6.69
N HIS A 72 16.70 -1.01 -6.37
CA HIS A 72 17.76 -1.26 -7.36
C HIS A 72 18.79 -2.23 -6.76
N PRO A 73 19.60 -2.93 -7.58
CA PRO A 73 20.65 -3.81 -7.07
C PRO A 73 21.49 -3.11 -5.99
N GLY A 74 21.64 -3.76 -4.83
CA GLY A 74 22.38 -3.24 -3.68
C GLY A 74 21.65 -2.21 -2.79
N GLY A 75 20.48 -1.71 -3.18
CA GLY A 75 19.63 -0.83 -2.35
C GLY A 75 18.85 -1.59 -1.27
N ASP A 76 18.31 -0.87 -0.28
CA ASP A 76 17.63 -1.47 0.89
C ASP A 76 16.49 -2.40 0.50
N ARG A 77 15.65 -2.00 -0.46
CA ARG A 77 14.56 -2.86 -0.94
C ARG A 77 15.05 -4.14 -1.57
N TRP A 78 16.11 -4.06 -2.37
CA TRP A 78 16.70 -5.25 -2.95
C TRP A 78 17.26 -6.18 -1.86
N ARG A 79 17.92 -5.62 -0.83
CA ARG A 79 18.52 -6.40 0.27
C ARG A 79 17.47 -7.11 1.11
N TRP A 80 16.39 -6.42 1.50
CA TRP A 80 15.34 -7.09 2.28
C TRP A 80 14.59 -8.12 1.43
N GLU A 81 14.36 -7.89 0.14
CA GLU A 81 13.69 -8.88 -0.73
C GLU A 81 14.57 -10.13 -0.89
N SER A 82 15.89 -9.95 -1.05
CA SER A 82 16.84 -11.07 -1.08
C SER A 82 16.79 -11.87 0.23
N ARG A 83 16.81 -11.19 1.38
CA ARG A 83 16.72 -11.83 2.71
C ARG A 83 15.39 -12.57 2.91
N ILE A 84 14.26 -11.91 2.66
CA ILE A 84 12.91 -12.43 2.94
C ILE A 84 12.57 -13.60 2.00
N PHE A 85 13.04 -13.57 0.75
CA PHE A 85 12.69 -14.57 -0.26
C PHE A 85 13.82 -15.57 -0.56
N GLY A 86 14.86 -15.63 0.27
CA GLY A 86 15.97 -16.57 0.11
C GLY A 86 16.70 -16.42 -1.23
N GLY A 87 16.89 -15.17 -1.67
CA GLY A 87 17.54 -14.81 -2.94
C GLY A 87 16.74 -15.18 -4.19
N ALA A 88 15.46 -15.57 -4.07
CA ALA A 88 14.67 -16.07 -5.19
C ALA A 88 14.57 -15.09 -6.38
N TYR A 89 14.66 -13.80 -6.10
CA TYR A 89 14.54 -12.71 -7.07
C TYR A 89 15.86 -12.06 -7.48
N ASP A 90 17.01 -12.47 -6.94
CA ASP A 90 18.28 -11.71 -7.09
C ASP A 90 18.73 -11.60 -8.55
N GLY A 91 18.45 -12.64 -9.35
CA GLY A 91 18.64 -12.65 -10.81
C GLY A 91 17.35 -12.54 -11.63
N ALA A 92 16.21 -12.28 -11.00
CA ALA A 92 14.91 -12.19 -11.68
C ALA A 92 14.67 -10.80 -12.28
N SER A 93 13.81 -10.72 -13.29
CA SER A 93 13.43 -9.44 -13.91
C SER A 93 12.59 -8.58 -12.96
N ALA A 94 12.56 -7.26 -13.19
CA ALA A 94 11.74 -6.33 -12.41
C ALA A 94 10.24 -6.70 -12.37
N HIS A 95 9.72 -7.28 -13.46
CA HIS A 95 8.32 -7.71 -13.59
C HIS A 95 7.99 -9.00 -12.82
N GLU A 96 9.00 -9.75 -12.38
CA GLU A 96 8.79 -10.95 -11.57
C GLU A 96 8.66 -10.65 -10.08
N ARG A 97 9.17 -9.49 -9.65
CA ARG A 97 9.22 -9.07 -8.25
C ARG A 97 7.83 -8.76 -7.70
N PRO A 98 7.60 -9.00 -6.40
CA PRO A 98 6.27 -8.90 -5.83
C PRO A 98 5.79 -7.45 -5.74
N VAL A 99 4.46 -7.31 -5.79
CA VAL A 99 3.76 -6.07 -5.44
C VAL A 99 3.51 -6.06 -3.93
N TYR A 100 3.66 -4.90 -3.30
CA TYR A 100 3.48 -4.74 -1.87
C TYR A 100 2.10 -4.18 -1.55
N GLY A 101 1.45 -4.76 -0.55
CA GLY A 101 0.16 -4.36 0.01
C GLY A 101 0.07 -4.77 1.47
N ALA A 102 -1.14 -4.95 1.96
CA ALA A 102 -1.37 -5.48 3.31
C ALA A 102 -2.60 -6.38 3.38
N LEU A 103 -2.60 -7.31 4.32
CA LEU A 103 -3.73 -8.20 4.60
C LEU A 103 -4.79 -7.43 5.41
N ASP A 104 -5.99 -7.31 4.85
CA ASP A 104 -7.12 -6.59 5.46
C ASP A 104 -7.87 -7.44 6.49
N PHE A 105 -7.15 -7.92 7.50
CA PHE A 105 -7.71 -8.72 8.59
C PHE A 105 -8.62 -7.90 9.52
N ARG A 106 -8.43 -6.57 9.56
CA ARG A 106 -9.28 -5.63 10.30
C ARG A 106 -10.50 -5.16 9.50
N ARG A 107 -10.64 -5.55 8.23
CA ARG A 107 -11.76 -5.17 7.33
C ARG A 107 -11.97 -3.66 7.28
N SER A 108 -10.87 -2.92 7.16
CA SER A 108 -10.88 -1.46 7.19
C SER A 108 -11.44 -0.91 5.87
N PRO A 109 -12.44 0.00 5.91
CA PRO A 109 -12.94 0.62 4.68
C PRO A 109 -11.90 1.50 3.97
N TYR A 110 -10.78 1.82 4.63
CA TYR A 110 -9.67 2.59 4.08
C TYR A 110 -8.54 1.70 3.53
N GLY A 111 -8.76 0.39 3.46
CA GLY A 111 -7.74 -0.62 3.18
C GLY A 111 -6.89 -0.93 4.41
N ALA A 112 -6.04 -1.95 4.28
CA ALA A 112 -5.23 -2.49 5.36
C ALA A 112 -4.03 -1.61 5.73
N ALA A 113 -3.49 -0.82 4.80
CA ALA A 113 -2.34 0.04 5.04
C ALA A 113 -2.53 1.47 4.50
N PRO A 114 -3.51 2.23 5.04
CA PRO A 114 -3.81 3.61 4.63
C PRO A 114 -2.64 4.58 4.82
N ARG A 115 -1.60 4.18 5.55
CA ARG A 115 -0.30 4.87 5.56
C ARG A 115 0.22 5.21 4.16
N PHE A 116 -0.04 4.35 3.19
CA PHE A 116 0.53 4.46 1.85
C PHE A 116 -0.40 5.08 0.83
N GLY A 117 -1.61 5.50 1.20
CA GLY A 117 -2.51 6.09 0.22
C GLY A 117 -3.92 6.29 0.68
N SER A 118 -4.57 7.27 0.07
CA SER A 118 -5.98 7.59 0.25
C SER A 118 -6.92 6.65 -0.51
N ALA A 119 -6.44 5.96 -1.54
CA ALA A 119 -7.21 4.96 -2.28
C ALA A 119 -6.63 3.57 -2.06
N HIS A 120 -7.41 2.54 -2.39
CA HIS A 120 -6.87 1.19 -2.50
C HIS A 120 -7.58 0.34 -3.53
N PHE A 121 -6.85 -0.62 -4.09
CA PHE A 121 -7.48 -1.78 -4.72
C PHE A 121 -7.74 -2.84 -3.67
N ARG A 122 -8.97 -3.40 -3.66
CA ARG A 122 -9.28 -4.65 -2.99
C ARG A 122 -9.04 -5.79 -3.98
N LEU A 123 -8.05 -6.62 -3.72
CA LEU A 123 -7.74 -7.75 -4.60
C LEU A 123 -8.78 -8.86 -4.44
N SER A 124 -8.90 -9.73 -5.45
CA SER A 124 -9.74 -10.92 -5.35
C SER A 124 -9.16 -11.98 -4.42
N ALA A 125 -10.00 -12.93 -4.00
CA ALA A 125 -9.55 -14.08 -3.22
C ALA A 125 -8.40 -14.87 -3.87
N GLU A 126 -8.25 -14.80 -5.21
CA GLU A 126 -7.15 -15.43 -5.94
C GLU A 126 -5.77 -14.88 -5.55
N ALA A 127 -5.69 -13.66 -4.99
CA ALA A 127 -4.41 -13.09 -4.58
C ALA A 127 -3.82 -13.80 -3.34
N LEU A 128 -4.67 -14.32 -2.44
CA LEU A 128 -4.23 -14.83 -1.14
C LEU A 128 -3.25 -16.03 -1.25
N PRO A 129 -3.50 -17.06 -2.08
CA PRO A 129 -2.55 -18.17 -2.28
C PRO A 129 -1.25 -17.76 -2.98
N HIS A 130 -1.20 -16.58 -3.60
CA HIS A 130 -0.03 -16.04 -4.29
C HIS A 130 0.70 -14.97 -3.47
N ALA A 131 0.30 -14.76 -2.21
CA ALA A 131 0.91 -13.78 -1.33
C ALA A 131 1.74 -14.45 -0.23
N THR A 132 2.84 -13.80 0.13
CA THR A 132 3.52 -13.98 1.41
C THR A 132 3.22 -12.81 2.33
N PHE A 133 3.46 -13.00 3.62
CA PHE A 133 3.14 -12.02 4.65
C PHE A 133 4.28 -11.92 5.66
N CYS A 134 4.42 -10.75 6.28
CA CYS A 134 5.28 -10.56 7.44
C CYS A 134 4.67 -9.61 8.46
N TYR A 135 5.11 -9.75 9.71
CA TYR A 135 4.85 -8.79 10.77
C TYR A 135 6.10 -8.65 11.65
N PRO A 136 6.57 -7.42 11.94
CA PRO A 136 6.14 -6.16 11.33
C PRO A 136 6.55 -6.04 9.84
N ASP A 137 6.46 -4.84 9.25
CA ASP A 137 6.79 -4.63 7.84
C ASP A 137 8.27 -4.92 7.47
N SER A 138 8.55 -5.11 6.19
CA SER A 138 9.87 -5.49 5.67
C SER A 138 11.01 -4.55 6.08
N PHE A 139 10.71 -3.27 6.33
CA PHE A 139 11.72 -2.27 6.72
C PHE A 139 12.26 -2.54 8.14
N LEU A 140 11.42 -3.10 9.02
CA LEU A 140 11.77 -3.39 10.41
C LEU A 140 12.45 -4.75 10.62
N GLU A 141 12.95 -5.37 9.54
CA GLU A 141 13.67 -6.64 9.57
C GLU A 141 12.90 -7.77 10.30
N PRO A 142 11.67 -8.08 9.85
CA PRO A 142 10.81 -9.02 10.55
C PRO A 142 11.39 -10.42 10.55
N THR A 143 11.01 -11.20 11.57
CA THR A 143 11.35 -12.62 11.69
C THR A 143 10.12 -13.53 11.68
N ASP A 144 8.92 -12.97 11.85
CA ASP A 144 7.67 -13.69 11.72
C ASP A 144 7.10 -13.53 10.31
N PHE A 145 6.88 -14.67 9.66
CA PHE A 145 6.39 -14.75 8.30
C PHE A 145 5.15 -15.65 8.19
N GLY A 146 4.42 -15.49 7.08
CA GLY A 146 3.23 -16.25 6.81
C GLY A 146 2.98 -16.47 5.32
N VAL A 147 2.21 -17.51 5.04
CA VAL A 147 1.54 -17.77 3.76
C VAL A 147 0.07 -18.10 4.03
N ALA A 148 -0.77 -18.13 3.00
CA ALA A 148 -2.20 -18.46 3.17
C ALA A 148 -2.45 -19.76 3.95
N ALA A 149 -1.63 -20.80 3.74
CA ALA A 149 -1.74 -22.10 4.41
C ALA A 149 -1.19 -22.12 5.85
N ALA A 150 -0.40 -21.13 6.25
CA ALA A 150 0.24 -21.03 7.56
C ALA A 150 0.58 -19.56 7.85
N GLY A 151 -0.40 -18.79 8.31
CA GLY A 151 -0.23 -17.33 8.45
C GLY A 151 -0.95 -16.72 9.65
N HIS A 152 -1.83 -17.49 10.31
CA HIS A 152 -2.65 -16.99 11.41
C HIS A 152 -1.82 -16.46 12.60
N ARG A 153 -0.59 -16.96 12.81
CA ARG A 153 0.30 -16.46 13.85
C ARG A 153 0.53 -14.94 13.74
N LEU A 154 0.60 -14.40 12.54
CA LEU A 154 0.81 -12.96 12.32
C LEU A 154 -0.35 -12.11 12.85
N LEU A 155 -1.59 -12.62 12.75
CA LEU A 155 -2.77 -11.95 13.30
C LEU A 155 -2.64 -11.81 14.82
N ALA A 156 -2.29 -12.90 15.50
CA ALA A 156 -2.12 -12.91 16.95
C ALA A 156 -1.00 -11.99 17.44
N LEU A 157 0.09 -11.88 16.67
CA LEU A 157 1.19 -10.95 16.98
C LEU A 157 0.73 -9.50 16.84
N SER A 158 0.04 -9.16 15.75
CA SER A 158 -0.50 -7.81 15.53
C SER A 158 -1.54 -7.42 16.57
N GLU A 159 -2.43 -8.34 16.96
CA GLU A 159 -3.43 -8.10 18.01
C GLU A 159 -2.83 -7.89 19.41
N ALA A 160 -1.65 -8.46 19.68
CA ALA A 160 -0.96 -8.32 20.95
C ALA A 160 0.00 -7.11 20.99
N ASP A 161 0.34 -6.52 19.84
CA ASP A 161 1.24 -5.39 19.75
C ASP A 161 0.50 -4.06 20.01
N ALA A 162 1.21 -3.09 20.59
CA ALA A 162 0.68 -1.77 20.94
C ALA A 162 1.19 -0.69 19.98
N ARG A 163 1.31 -1.03 18.69
CA ARG A 163 1.76 -0.09 17.65
C ARG A 163 0.75 1.02 17.40
N ASP A 164 1.25 2.12 16.85
CA ASP A 164 0.36 3.13 16.29
C ASP A 164 -0.55 2.53 15.22
N ALA A 165 -1.81 2.94 15.19
CA ALA A 165 -2.83 2.39 14.28
C ALA A 165 -2.47 2.56 12.79
N LEU A 166 -1.56 3.47 12.44
CA LEU A 166 -1.09 3.63 11.06
C LEU A 166 0.00 2.60 10.68
N ASP A 167 0.63 2.00 11.69
CA ASP A 167 1.80 1.12 11.58
C ASP A 167 1.43 -0.33 11.96
N ASP A 168 0.19 -0.56 12.39
CA ASP A 168 -0.37 -1.86 12.74
C ASP A 168 -1.06 -2.52 11.55
N TYR A 169 -0.25 -3.03 10.63
CA TYR A 169 -0.69 -3.83 9.49
C TYR A 169 0.21 -5.04 9.29
N ILE A 170 -0.35 -6.09 8.70
CA ILE A 170 0.41 -7.25 8.21
C ILE A 170 0.73 -6.97 6.75
N GLU A 171 2.02 -6.76 6.47
CA GLU A 171 2.48 -6.49 5.11
C GLU A 171 2.30 -7.75 4.25
N ALA A 172 1.83 -7.55 3.02
CA ALA A 172 1.61 -8.60 2.05
C ALA A 172 2.49 -8.37 0.82
N GLN A 173 3.16 -9.42 0.36
CA GLN A 173 3.93 -9.40 -0.89
C GLN A 173 3.28 -10.35 -1.90
N VAL A 174 2.61 -9.78 -2.91
CA VAL A 174 1.86 -10.52 -3.93
C VAL A 174 2.80 -10.95 -5.06
N HIS A 175 3.01 -12.26 -5.19
CA HIS A 175 3.93 -12.87 -6.15
C HIS A 175 3.24 -13.16 -7.49
N GLY A 176 3.16 -12.16 -8.36
CA GLY A 176 2.51 -12.30 -9.65
C GLY A 176 2.13 -10.96 -10.25
N PRO A 177 1.75 -10.91 -11.54
CA PRO A 177 1.14 -9.72 -12.09
C PRO A 177 -0.21 -9.48 -11.41
N VAL A 178 -0.47 -8.25 -10.98
CA VAL A 178 -1.80 -7.84 -10.53
C VAL A 178 -2.51 -7.19 -11.71
N ARG A 179 -3.29 -7.99 -12.45
CA ARG A 179 -4.07 -7.50 -13.59
C ARG A 179 -5.40 -6.94 -13.09
N LEU A 180 -5.74 -5.73 -13.49
CA LEU A 180 -6.93 -5.05 -12.98
C LEU A 180 -8.23 -5.73 -13.44
N ASP A 181 -8.24 -6.34 -14.63
CA ASP A 181 -9.38 -7.05 -15.21
C ASP A 181 -9.68 -8.41 -14.58
N ARG A 182 -8.78 -8.92 -13.73
CA ARG A 182 -8.84 -10.29 -13.21
C ARG A 182 -8.67 -10.38 -11.70
N HIS A 183 -7.74 -9.61 -11.15
CA HIS A 183 -7.28 -9.76 -9.77
C HIS A 183 -7.84 -8.69 -8.84
N VAL A 184 -8.71 -7.78 -9.32
CA VAL A 184 -9.26 -6.67 -8.54
C VAL A 184 -10.78 -6.82 -8.43
N GLU A 185 -11.29 -6.79 -7.20
CA GLU A 185 -12.73 -6.78 -6.93
C GLU A 185 -13.30 -5.36 -7.00
N ALA A 186 -12.57 -4.37 -6.51
CA ALA A 186 -12.96 -2.96 -6.57
C ALA A 186 -11.76 -2.02 -6.41
N LEU A 187 -11.88 -0.85 -7.02
CA LEU A 187 -11.14 0.35 -6.65
C LEU A 187 -11.97 1.12 -5.62
N VAL A 188 -11.41 1.38 -4.44
CA VAL A 188 -12.06 2.19 -3.40
C VAL A 188 -11.37 3.55 -3.31
N LEU A 189 -12.15 4.62 -3.45
CA LEU A 189 -11.66 6.00 -3.50
C LEU A 189 -12.13 6.86 -2.33
N ASP A 190 -11.38 7.93 -2.07
CA ASP A 190 -11.78 9.00 -1.16
C ASP A 190 -12.80 9.92 -1.85
N PRO A 191 -13.94 10.24 -1.20
CA PRO A 191 -14.95 11.18 -1.73
C PRO A 191 -14.41 12.54 -2.18
N CYS A 192 -13.25 13.01 -1.69
CA CYS A 192 -12.62 14.24 -2.18
C CYS A 192 -12.29 14.21 -3.69
N PHE A 193 -12.29 13.03 -4.32
CA PHE A 193 -12.08 12.84 -5.75
C PHE A 193 -13.36 12.80 -6.59
N GLN A 194 -14.55 12.91 -6.00
CA GLN A 194 -15.80 13.02 -6.75
C GLN A 194 -15.83 14.29 -7.60
N GLY A 195 -16.29 14.17 -8.84
CA GLY A 195 -16.32 15.24 -9.85
C GLY A 195 -14.96 15.65 -10.39
N THR A 196 -13.90 14.89 -10.14
CA THR A 196 -12.52 15.22 -10.57
C THR A 196 -12.03 14.35 -11.71
N GLU A 197 -10.88 14.71 -12.31
CA GLU A 197 -10.22 13.86 -13.31
C GLU A 197 -9.80 12.49 -12.74
N VAL A 198 -9.63 12.36 -11.41
CA VAL A 198 -9.39 11.06 -10.77
C VAL A 198 -10.61 10.16 -10.91
N GLU A 199 -11.83 10.64 -10.65
CA GLU A 199 -13.04 9.84 -10.84
C GLU A 199 -13.23 9.45 -12.31
N LYS A 200 -12.95 10.39 -13.24
CA LYS A 200 -13.01 10.12 -14.68
C LYS A 200 -12.02 9.03 -15.09
N ALA A 201 -10.78 9.08 -14.60
CA ALA A 201 -9.80 8.02 -14.82
C ALA A 201 -10.25 6.70 -14.19
N ALA A 202 -10.85 6.73 -13.00
CA ALA A 202 -11.41 5.56 -12.33
C ALA A 202 -12.45 4.84 -13.20
N GLY A 203 -13.33 5.60 -13.86
CA GLY A 203 -14.36 5.05 -14.75
C GLY A 203 -13.83 4.33 -16.00
N ALA A 204 -12.55 4.47 -16.32
CA ALA A 204 -11.89 3.75 -17.42
C ALA A 204 -11.30 2.40 -17.00
N LEU A 205 -11.24 2.10 -15.69
CA LEU A 205 -10.68 0.84 -15.20
C LEU A 205 -11.69 -0.32 -15.37
N PRO A 206 -11.20 -1.56 -15.57
CA PRO A 206 -12.05 -2.73 -15.75
C PRO A 206 -12.55 -3.32 -14.41
N CYS A 207 -12.84 -2.48 -13.41
CA CYS A 207 -13.33 -2.91 -12.10
C CYS A 207 -14.33 -1.90 -11.51
N PRO A 208 -15.24 -2.33 -10.61
CA PRO A 208 -16.12 -1.44 -9.87
C PRO A 208 -15.36 -0.34 -9.12
N VAL A 209 -15.98 0.84 -9.04
CA VAL A 209 -15.53 1.96 -8.20
C VAL A 209 -16.44 2.06 -6.98
N GLU A 210 -15.85 2.03 -5.79
CA GLU A 210 -16.49 2.20 -4.49
C GLU A 210 -15.88 3.42 -3.76
N TRP A 211 -16.55 3.87 -2.70
CA TRP A 211 -16.11 5.03 -1.91
C TRP A 211 -16.07 4.67 -0.43
N HIS A 212 -15.01 5.09 0.25
CA HIS A 212 -14.92 5.00 1.72
C HIS A 212 -15.39 6.30 2.39
N GLY A 213 -15.29 6.39 3.73
CA GLY A 213 -15.82 7.53 4.50
C GLY A 213 -15.08 8.88 4.33
N GLY A 214 -14.05 8.94 3.48
CA GLY A 214 -13.16 10.09 3.32
C GLY A 214 -12.16 10.30 4.46
N PHE A 215 -11.02 10.90 4.12
CA PHE A 215 -10.05 11.42 5.07
C PHE A 215 -10.24 12.93 5.20
N ARG A 216 -10.62 13.39 6.40
CA ARG A 216 -10.81 14.83 6.67
C ARG A 216 -10.35 15.19 8.07
N LEU A 217 -9.38 16.09 8.17
CA LEU A 217 -8.80 16.54 9.44
C LEU A 217 -8.91 18.06 9.57
N SER A 218 -9.48 18.56 10.67
CA SER A 218 -9.50 20.00 10.94
C SER A 218 -8.12 20.47 11.40
N THR A 219 -7.77 21.72 11.09
CA THR A 219 -6.52 22.31 11.61
C THR A 219 -6.51 22.44 13.12
N GLU A 220 -7.67 22.55 13.76
CA GLU A 220 -7.79 22.53 15.21
C GLU A 220 -7.37 21.17 15.79
N GLU A 221 -7.87 20.07 15.21
CA GLU A 221 -7.51 18.72 15.63
C GLU A 221 -6.05 18.41 15.30
N LEU A 222 -5.56 18.80 14.12
CA LEU A 222 -4.15 18.64 13.75
C LEU A 222 -3.20 19.28 14.80
N ARG A 223 -3.53 20.48 15.28
CA ARG A 223 -2.73 21.20 16.29
C ARG A 223 -2.72 20.53 17.67
N ARG A 224 -3.62 19.58 17.94
CA ARG A 224 -3.61 18.79 19.18
C ARG A 224 -2.54 17.70 19.20
N HIS A 225 -1.93 17.38 18.06
CA HIS A 225 -0.98 16.27 17.91
C HIS A 225 0.41 16.71 17.42
N PRO A 226 1.08 17.69 18.07
CA PRO A 226 2.38 18.19 17.62
C PRO A 226 3.49 17.11 17.65
N ASP A 227 3.39 16.14 18.56
CA ASP A 227 4.44 15.14 18.77
C ASP A 227 4.34 13.92 17.84
N TYR A 228 3.26 13.75 17.07
CA TYR A 228 3.05 12.52 16.30
C TYR A 228 4.05 12.36 15.14
N ARG A 229 4.26 13.43 14.37
CA ARG A 229 5.30 13.48 13.32
C ARG A 229 6.27 14.64 13.50
N GLY A 230 5.92 15.64 14.30
CA GLY A 230 6.71 16.85 14.49
C GLY A 230 5.85 18.11 14.27
N PRO A 231 6.08 19.19 15.03
CA PRO A 231 5.34 20.43 14.93
C PRO A 231 5.45 21.08 13.54
N GLU A 232 6.56 20.89 12.83
CA GLU A 232 6.75 21.36 11.46
C GLU A 232 5.71 20.81 10.47
N TYR A 233 5.23 19.58 10.70
CA TYR A 233 4.20 18.97 9.84
C TYR A 233 2.79 19.40 10.25
N VAL A 234 2.59 19.79 11.51
CA VAL A 234 1.36 20.47 11.95
C VAL A 234 1.26 21.83 11.27
N GLU A 235 2.34 22.62 11.28
CA GLU A 235 2.36 23.93 10.63
C GLU A 235 2.21 23.83 9.11
N LEU A 236 2.93 22.89 8.47
CA LEU A 236 2.76 22.64 7.04
C LEU A 236 1.33 22.21 6.71
N GLY A 237 0.75 21.27 7.47
CA GLY A 237 -0.63 20.86 7.28
C GLY A 237 -1.62 22.02 7.48
N ALA A 238 -1.43 22.85 8.49
CA ALA A 238 -2.26 24.03 8.71
C ALA A 238 -2.15 25.06 7.58
N ALA A 239 -0.97 25.23 6.99
CA ALA A 239 -0.73 26.12 5.86
C ALA A 239 -1.35 25.60 4.54
N LEU A 240 -1.45 24.27 4.38
CA LEU A 240 -2.07 23.65 3.21
C LEU A 240 -3.60 23.61 3.29
N ALA A 241 -4.17 23.65 4.49
CA ALA A 241 -5.59 23.49 4.72
C ALA A 241 -6.46 24.52 3.99
N VAL A 242 -7.57 24.06 3.41
CA VAL A 242 -8.58 24.89 2.77
C VAL A 242 -9.78 25.00 3.71
N ASP A 243 -10.22 26.23 4.00
CA ASP A 243 -11.31 26.51 4.94
C ASP A 243 -11.15 25.82 6.31
N GLY A 244 -9.90 25.68 6.77
CA GLY A 244 -9.55 25.06 8.05
C GLY A 244 -9.56 23.53 8.04
N TYR A 245 -9.65 22.87 6.89
CA TYR A 245 -9.61 21.42 6.75
C TYR A 245 -8.52 20.93 5.79
N LEU A 246 -7.97 19.76 6.11
CA LEU A 246 -7.14 18.95 5.22
C LEU A 246 -7.93 17.74 4.75
N ASP A 247 -7.78 17.42 3.47
CA ASP A 247 -8.18 16.15 2.86
C ASP A 247 -7.07 15.60 1.96
N ALA A 248 -7.28 14.41 1.40
CA ALA A 248 -6.28 13.76 0.55
C ALA A 248 -5.96 14.59 -0.71
N ARG A 249 -6.97 15.23 -1.30
CA ARG A 249 -6.85 16.06 -2.49
C ARG A 249 -6.00 17.31 -2.24
N THR A 250 -6.14 17.95 -1.10
CA THR A 250 -5.36 19.15 -0.72
C THR A 250 -3.87 18.84 -0.69
N ILE A 251 -3.49 17.70 -0.08
CA ILE A 251 -2.10 17.20 -0.08
C ILE A 251 -1.69 16.76 -1.49
N GLY A 252 -2.65 16.25 -2.26
CA GLY A 252 -2.60 16.02 -3.70
C GLY A 252 -2.04 17.19 -4.49
N GLU A 253 -2.82 18.27 -4.48
CA GLU A 253 -2.56 19.52 -5.17
C GLU A 253 -1.24 20.15 -4.73
N ALA A 254 -0.91 20.10 -3.43
CA ALA A 254 0.36 20.57 -2.90
C ALA A 254 1.56 19.85 -3.55
N ALA A 255 1.49 18.52 -3.70
CA ALA A 255 2.54 17.74 -4.35
C ALA A 255 2.70 18.11 -5.83
N LEU A 256 1.60 18.39 -6.53
CA LEU A 256 1.63 18.78 -7.95
C LEU A 256 2.36 20.11 -8.18
N THR A 257 2.45 20.98 -7.17
CA THR A 257 3.18 22.25 -7.31
C THR A 257 4.70 22.09 -7.38
N GLY A 258 5.24 20.96 -6.90
CA GLY A 258 6.69 20.73 -6.82
C GLY A 258 7.43 21.65 -5.82
N ARG A 259 6.71 22.41 -5.00
CA ARG A 259 7.28 23.38 -4.04
C ARG A 259 7.57 22.80 -2.65
N HIS A 260 7.19 21.55 -2.41
CA HIS A 260 7.31 20.90 -1.12
C HIS A 260 8.13 19.61 -1.25
N ASP A 261 8.88 19.27 -0.21
CA ASP A 261 9.54 17.96 -0.15
C ASP A 261 8.45 16.85 -0.08
N PRO A 262 8.50 15.84 -0.96
CA PRO A 262 7.58 14.70 -0.90
C PRO A 262 7.55 13.97 0.45
N GLN A 263 8.68 13.93 1.18
CA GLN A 263 8.73 13.33 2.52
C GLN A 263 7.96 14.18 3.53
N ASP A 264 7.98 15.50 3.42
CA ASP A 264 7.20 16.37 4.32
C ASP A 264 5.71 16.19 4.07
N LEU A 265 5.28 16.16 2.80
CA LEU A 265 3.88 15.90 2.44
C LEU A 265 3.43 14.50 2.88
N LYS A 266 4.32 13.50 2.85
CA LYS A 266 4.05 12.17 3.40
C LYS A 266 3.82 12.22 4.92
N ARG A 267 4.57 13.04 5.66
CA ARG A 267 4.38 13.19 7.11
C ARG A 267 3.06 13.90 7.43
N VAL A 268 2.67 14.91 6.64
CA VAL A 268 1.33 15.52 6.72
C VAL A 268 0.24 14.50 6.41
N TRP A 269 0.44 13.67 5.38
CA TRP A 269 -0.47 12.56 5.07
C TRP A 269 -0.63 11.60 6.25
N HIS A 270 0.46 11.23 6.94
CA HIS A 270 0.34 10.37 8.12
C HIS A 270 -0.53 10.99 9.22
N CYS A 271 -0.44 12.30 9.47
CA CYS A 271 -1.32 12.98 10.42
C CYS A 271 -2.79 12.91 9.97
N LEU A 272 -3.07 13.24 8.72
CA LEU A 272 -4.42 13.14 8.13
C LEU A 272 -4.96 11.70 8.22
N ALA A 273 -4.17 10.72 7.78
CA ALA A 273 -4.57 9.32 7.78
C ALA A 273 -4.77 8.75 9.18
N ARG A 274 -4.10 9.30 10.21
CA ARG A 274 -4.21 8.82 11.60
C ARG A 274 -5.37 9.45 12.37
N PHE A 275 -5.68 10.73 12.10
CA PHE A 275 -6.62 11.53 12.91
C PHE A 275 -7.85 12.03 12.14
N GLY A 276 -7.89 11.85 10.81
CA GLY A 276 -8.97 12.33 9.95
C GLY A 276 -9.91 11.23 9.45
N ARG A 277 -10.12 10.16 10.22
CA ARG A 277 -11.08 9.09 9.90
C ARG A 277 -12.30 9.15 10.81
#